data_AF-A0AAX2SSF2-F1
#
_entry.id   AF-A0AAX2SSF2-F1
#
_cell.length_a   1.000
_cell.length_b   1.000
_cell.length_c   1.000
_cell.angle_alpha   90.00
_cell.angle_beta   90.00
_cell.angle_gamma   90.00
#
_symmetry.space_group_name_H-M   'P 1'
#
loop_
_entity.id
_entity.type
_entity.pdbx_description
1 polymer ?
#
loop_
_entity_poly.entity_id
_entity_poly.type
_entity_poly.pdbx_seq_one_letter_code
_entity_poly.pdbx_strand_id
1 'polypeptide(L)'
;MYLYNFDNIQCLLRSDLSDKKLVKESGINIKLIQELRQLAKDREKLQTKLTWNLVEKLNNVLLNSYTSAEYDRFIKYCRNLYQDSKKNDFIIRVSRSMEKDHAWNYCSIAKNNLKKGAFDHKEFKIPVVVALYFLDTEYIPHFFNPID
;
A
#
# COMPACT_ATOMS: atom_id res chain seq x y z
N MET A 1 -7.53 -9.04 -8.34
CA MET A 1 -6.82 -7.75 -8.44
C MET A 1 -5.35 -8.02 -8.78
N TYR A 2 -4.84 -7.62 -9.95
CA TYR A 2 -3.43 -7.83 -10.27
C TYR A 2 -2.56 -6.88 -9.44
N LEU A 3 -1.70 -7.41 -8.58
CA LEU A 3 -0.73 -6.65 -7.77
C LEU A 3 0.31 -5.89 -8.62
N TYR A 4 0.37 -6.18 -9.93
CA TYR A 4 1.30 -5.65 -10.92
C TYR A 4 0.95 -4.22 -11.38
N ASN A 5 0.90 -3.29 -10.45
CA ASN A 5 0.81 -1.86 -10.80
C ASN A 5 2.20 -1.23 -10.69
N PHE A 6 2.68 -0.65 -11.79
CA PHE A 6 3.93 0.11 -11.86
C PHE A 6 4.04 1.16 -10.76
N ASP A 7 2.94 1.83 -10.42
CA ASP A 7 2.92 2.88 -9.40
C ASP A 7 3.26 2.32 -8.01
N ASN A 8 2.89 1.07 -7.73
CA ASN A 8 3.27 0.41 -6.47
C ASN A 8 4.78 0.14 -6.43
N ILE A 9 5.38 -0.26 -7.55
CA ILE A 9 6.83 -0.47 -7.65
C ILE A 9 7.58 0.86 -7.52
N GLN A 10 7.11 1.91 -8.19
CA GLN A 10 7.72 3.23 -8.09
C GLN A 10 7.69 3.74 -6.65
N CYS A 11 6.56 3.60 -5.96
CA CYS A 11 6.44 3.97 -4.54
C CYS A 11 7.29 3.09 -3.63
N LEU A 12 7.36 1.77 -3.89
CA LEU A 12 8.25 0.86 -3.17
C LEU A 12 9.71 1.32 -3.23
N LEU A 13 10.16 1.72 -4.42
CA LEU A 13 11.53 2.17 -4.64
C LEU A 13 11.80 3.53 -3.99
N ARG A 14 10.82 4.42 -3.93
CA ARG A 14 10.96 5.74 -3.26
C ARG A 14 10.80 5.70 -1.74
N SER A 15 10.58 4.52 -1.17
CA SER A 15 10.29 4.31 0.24
C SER A 15 11.41 4.60 1.22
N ASP A 16 11.05 4.59 2.50
CA ASP A 16 11.97 4.58 3.64
C ASP A 16 12.55 3.18 3.95
N LEU A 17 12.14 2.11 3.24
CA LEU A 17 12.75 0.79 3.45
C LEU A 17 14.24 0.87 3.16
N SER A 18 15.07 0.21 3.97
CA SER A 18 16.50 0.16 3.69
C SER A 18 16.78 -0.67 2.44
N ASP A 19 17.83 -0.31 1.69
CA ASP A 19 18.31 -1.12 0.56
C ASP A 19 18.55 -2.57 0.99
N LYS A 20 19.06 -2.78 2.21
CA LYS A 20 19.28 -4.12 2.79
C LYS A 20 17.99 -4.93 2.89
N LYS A 21 16.88 -4.30 3.31
CA LYS A 21 15.58 -4.97 3.38
C LYS A 21 15.08 -5.31 1.96
N LEU A 22 15.17 -4.37 1.03
CA LEU A 22 14.78 -4.61 -0.37
C LEU A 22 15.58 -5.77 -0.98
N VAL A 23 16.90 -5.81 -0.81
CA VAL A 23 17.78 -6.88 -1.29
C VAL A 23 17.40 -8.22 -0.67
N LYS A 24 17.21 -8.26 0.67
CA LYS A 24 16.86 -9.49 1.39
C LYS A 24 15.56 -10.10 0.89
N GLU A 25 14.52 -9.28 0.73
CA GLU A 25 13.17 -9.76 0.39
C GLU A 25 12.99 -10.00 -1.12
N SER A 26 13.70 -9.26 -1.98
CA SER A 26 13.59 -9.41 -3.45
C SER A 26 14.62 -10.35 -4.07
N GLY A 27 15.75 -10.60 -3.40
CA GLY A 27 16.92 -11.26 -3.98
C GLY A 27 17.57 -10.46 -5.13
N ILE A 28 17.28 -9.17 -5.25
CA ILE A 28 17.89 -8.28 -6.25
C ILE A 28 19.23 -7.77 -5.71
N ASN A 29 20.23 -7.63 -6.59
CA ASN A 29 21.52 -7.07 -6.23
C ASN A 29 21.41 -5.62 -5.72
N ILE A 30 22.19 -5.27 -4.69
CA ILE A 30 22.16 -3.95 -4.06
C ILE A 30 22.43 -2.79 -5.03
N LYS A 31 23.36 -2.94 -5.98
CA LYS A 31 23.67 -1.89 -6.96
C LYS A 31 22.47 -1.63 -7.87
N LEU A 32 21.78 -2.70 -8.28
CA LEU A 32 20.57 -2.58 -9.09
C LEU A 32 19.42 -1.95 -8.29
N ILE A 33 19.24 -2.29 -7.02
CA ILE A 33 18.27 -1.58 -6.15
C ILE A 33 18.59 -0.08 -6.11
N GLN A 34 19.84 0.29 -5.88
CA GLN A 34 20.25 1.70 -5.81
C GLN A 34 20.03 2.44 -7.14
N GLU A 35 20.34 1.81 -8.27
CA GLU A 35 20.04 2.35 -9.60
C GLU A 35 18.53 2.57 -9.79
N LEU A 36 17.71 1.55 -9.49
CA LEU A 36 16.25 1.64 -9.60
C LEU A 36 15.67 2.75 -8.70
N ARG A 37 16.22 2.95 -7.50
CA ARG A 37 15.82 4.04 -6.58
C ARG A 37 16.15 5.42 -7.12
N GLN A 38 17.33 5.59 -7.73
CA GLN A 38 17.69 6.85 -8.37
C GLN A 38 16.74 7.17 -9.53
N LEU A 39 16.39 6.15 -10.33
CA LEU A 39 15.46 6.27 -11.45
C LEU A 39 14.01 6.45 -11.01
N ALA A 40 13.63 6.13 -9.76
CA ALA A 40 12.23 6.15 -9.34
C ALA A 40 11.59 7.55 -9.33
N LYS A 41 12.37 8.62 -9.46
CA LYS A 41 11.88 9.99 -9.69
C LYS A 41 11.45 10.26 -11.14
N ASP A 42 11.97 9.47 -12.09
CA ASP A 42 11.74 9.60 -13.53
C ASP A 42 11.00 8.33 -14.03
N ARG A 43 9.69 8.46 -14.19
CA ARG A 43 8.79 7.33 -14.51
C ARG A 43 9.20 6.63 -15.80
N GLU A 44 9.52 7.40 -16.85
CA GLU A 44 9.85 6.86 -18.16
C GLU A 44 11.14 6.06 -18.09
N LYS A 45 12.20 6.63 -17.50
CA LYS A 45 13.47 5.90 -17.36
C LYS A 45 13.33 4.65 -16.49
N LEU A 46 12.57 4.72 -15.40
CA LEU A 46 12.32 3.55 -14.56
C LEU A 46 11.60 2.44 -15.35
N GLN A 47 10.59 2.77 -16.16
CA GLN A 47 9.87 1.79 -16.99
C GLN A 47 10.80 1.05 -17.94
N THR A 48 11.77 1.73 -18.56
CA THR A 48 12.72 1.07 -19.48
C THR A 48 13.62 0.04 -18.80
N LYS A 49 13.78 0.12 -17.47
CA LYS A 49 14.64 -0.78 -16.69
C LYS A 49 13.90 -1.91 -15.99
N LEU A 50 12.58 -1.78 -15.80
CA LEU A 50 11.77 -2.77 -15.12
C LEU A 50 11.36 -3.91 -16.06
N THR A 51 12.08 -5.02 -15.97
CA THR A 51 11.65 -6.28 -16.57
C THR A 51 10.55 -6.93 -15.73
N TRP A 52 9.76 -7.82 -16.32
CA TRP A 52 8.72 -8.59 -15.61
C TRP A 52 9.26 -9.32 -14.36
N ASN A 53 10.43 -9.95 -14.47
CA ASN A 53 11.10 -10.62 -13.35
C ASN A 53 11.46 -9.65 -12.21
N LEU A 54 11.90 -8.42 -12.53
CA LEU A 54 12.17 -7.40 -11.49
C LEU A 54 10.88 -6.94 -10.82
N VAL A 55 9.81 -6.73 -11.59
CA VAL A 55 8.50 -6.34 -11.06
C VAL A 55 7.96 -7.41 -10.11
N GLU A 56 8.05 -8.68 -10.49
CA GLU A 56 7.61 -9.80 -9.64
C GLU A 56 8.39 -9.87 -8.32
N LYS A 57 9.72 -9.80 -8.39
CA LYS A 57 10.59 -9.77 -7.20
C LYS A 57 10.29 -8.61 -6.27
N LEU A 58 10.04 -7.43 -6.82
CA LEU A 58 9.71 -6.23 -6.05
C LEU A 58 8.29 -6.32 -5.45
N ASN A 59 7.33 -6.95 -6.14
CA ASN A 59 6.00 -7.21 -5.58
C ASN A 59 6.05 -8.14 -4.37
N ASN A 60 6.93 -9.15 -4.36
CA ASN A 60 7.13 -9.99 -3.17
C ASN A 60 7.57 -9.18 -1.95
N VAL A 61 8.36 -8.11 -2.15
CA VAL A 61 8.75 -7.22 -1.05
C VAL A 61 7.54 -6.50 -0.44
N LEU A 62 6.55 -6.12 -1.26
CA LEU A 62 5.33 -5.47 -0.75
C LEU A 62 4.58 -6.40 0.21
N LEU A 63 4.44 -7.67 -0.16
CA LEU A 63 3.80 -8.72 0.66
C LEU A 63 4.57 -9.06 1.93
N ASN A 64 5.87 -8.75 2.00
CA ASN A 64 6.70 -9.01 3.18
C ASN A 64 7.07 -7.73 3.95
N SER A 65 6.54 -6.58 3.54
CA SER A 65 6.95 -5.29 4.11
C SER A 65 6.35 -4.98 5.49
N TYR A 66 5.23 -5.63 5.83
CA TYR A 66 4.49 -5.46 7.08
C TYR A 66 4.78 -6.61 8.07
N THR A 67 4.42 -6.42 9.34
CA THR A 67 4.54 -7.46 10.37
C THR A 67 3.21 -8.13 10.63
N SER A 68 3.20 -9.37 11.13
CA SER A 68 1.96 -10.05 11.53
C SER A 68 1.15 -9.23 12.55
N ALA A 69 1.83 -8.57 13.48
CA ALA A 69 1.17 -7.68 14.44
C ALA A 69 0.53 -6.44 13.79
N GLU A 70 1.07 -5.92 12.69
CA GLU A 70 0.43 -4.85 11.92
C GLU A 70 -0.80 -5.37 11.16
N TYR A 71 -0.68 -6.56 10.55
CA TYR A 71 -1.78 -7.26 9.90
C TYR A 71 -2.96 -7.50 10.85
N ASP A 72 -2.71 -8.09 12.01
CA ASP A 72 -3.78 -8.40 12.99
C ASP A 72 -4.49 -7.13 13.47
N ARG A 73 -3.72 -6.05 13.71
CA ARG A 73 -4.27 -4.75 14.08
C ARG A 73 -5.14 -4.16 12.97
N PHE A 74 -4.69 -4.25 11.72
CA PHE A 74 -5.43 -3.79 10.56
C PHE A 74 -6.76 -4.54 10.38
N ILE A 75 -6.72 -5.87 10.38
CA ILE A 75 -7.93 -6.69 10.21
C ILE A 75 -8.93 -6.46 11.34
N LYS A 76 -8.46 -6.46 12.59
CA LYS A 76 -9.30 -6.19 13.76
C LYS A 76 -9.97 -4.81 13.66
N TYR A 77 -9.21 -3.79 13.27
CA TYR A 77 -9.75 -2.44 13.11
C TYR A 77 -10.81 -2.38 12.01
N CYS A 78 -10.53 -2.97 10.84
CA CYS A 78 -11.46 -2.96 9.70
C CYS A 78 -12.77 -3.69 10.01
N ARG A 79 -12.70 -4.85 10.69
CA ARG A 79 -13.89 -5.59 11.14
C ARG A 79 -14.75 -4.76 12.10
N ASN A 80 -14.13 -4.10 13.07
CA ASN A 80 -14.86 -3.25 14.01
C ASN A 80 -15.49 -2.04 13.31
N LEU A 81 -14.73 -1.37 12.45
CA LEU A 81 -15.20 -0.20 11.73
C LEU A 81 -16.38 -0.52 10.80
N TYR A 82 -16.39 -1.71 10.19
CA TYR A 82 -17.52 -2.21 9.41
C TYR A 82 -18.79 -2.43 10.24
N GLN A 83 -18.67 -2.91 11.48
CA GLN A 83 -19.83 -3.03 12.37
C GLN A 83 -20.33 -1.64 12.81
N ASP A 84 -19.43 -0.70 13.01
CA ASP A 84 -19.77 0.68 13.38
C ASP A 84 -20.40 1.45 12.23
N SER A 85 -19.98 1.22 10.99
CA SER A 85 -20.52 1.90 9.81
C SER A 85 -21.99 1.55 9.58
N LYS A 86 -22.37 0.28 9.81
CA LYS A 86 -23.77 -0.17 9.76
C LYS A 86 -24.67 0.53 10.77
N LYS A 87 -24.13 0.97 11.90
CA LYS A 87 -24.88 1.64 12.96
C LYS A 87 -24.98 3.14 12.77
N ASN A 88 -23.96 3.76 12.19
CA ASN A 88 -23.79 5.21 12.20
C ASN A 88 -23.80 5.85 10.80
N ASP A 89 -24.23 5.10 9.78
CA ASP A 89 -24.42 5.53 8.39
C ASP A 89 -23.27 6.37 7.83
N PHE A 90 -22.08 5.77 7.80
CA PHE A 90 -20.92 6.33 7.13
C PHE A 90 -20.28 5.31 6.19
N ILE A 91 -19.58 5.81 5.18
CA ILE A 91 -18.80 5.01 4.24
C ILE A 91 -17.37 4.89 4.77
N ILE A 92 -16.72 3.74 4.55
CA ILE A 92 -15.31 3.57 4.86
C ILE A 92 -14.50 3.76 3.58
N ARG A 93 -13.42 4.54 3.64
CA ARG A 93 -12.51 4.79 2.52
C ARG A 93 -11.15 4.18 2.84
N VAL A 94 -10.58 3.40 1.91
CA VAL A 94 -9.15 3.09 1.89
C VAL A 94 -8.49 4.05 0.92
N SER A 95 -7.38 4.65 1.31
CA SER A 95 -6.53 5.42 0.41
C SER A 95 -5.05 5.17 0.71
N ARG A 96 -4.19 5.72 -0.13
CA ARG A 96 -2.78 5.92 0.24
C ARG A 96 -2.74 6.91 1.42
N SER A 97 -1.77 6.74 2.31
CA SER A 97 -1.43 7.78 3.30
C SER A 97 -1.15 9.09 2.57
N MET A 98 -1.68 10.18 3.14
CA MET A 98 -1.60 11.53 2.58
C MET A 98 -0.39 12.32 3.12
N GLU A 99 0.53 11.67 3.83
CA GLU A 99 1.73 12.34 4.31
C GLU A 99 2.54 12.84 3.11
N LYS A 100 2.59 14.17 2.98
CA LYS A 100 3.05 14.94 1.79
C LYS A 100 4.41 14.53 1.23
N ASP A 101 5.22 13.83 2.02
CA ASP A 101 6.60 13.45 1.68
C ASP A 101 6.85 11.93 1.74
N HIS A 102 5.87 11.13 2.13
CA HIS A 102 6.01 9.68 2.12
C HIS A 102 5.67 9.14 0.73
N ALA A 103 6.70 8.89 -0.06
CA ALA A 103 6.57 8.17 -1.33
C ALA A 103 6.23 6.67 -1.14
N TRP A 104 5.98 6.25 0.10
CA TRP A 104 5.57 4.92 0.46
C TRP A 104 4.05 4.82 0.60
N ASN A 105 3.43 3.91 -0.15
CA ASN A 105 1.98 3.75 -0.22
C ASN A 105 1.40 2.98 0.97
N TYR A 106 1.69 3.36 2.22
CA TYR A 106 0.95 2.80 3.37
C TYR A 106 -0.55 3.10 3.24
N CYS A 107 -1.40 2.27 3.82
CA CYS A 107 -2.83 2.46 3.76
C CYS A 107 -3.32 3.41 4.87
N SER A 108 -4.18 4.35 4.47
CA SER A 108 -5.01 5.13 5.38
C SER A 108 -6.46 4.68 5.26
N ILE A 109 -7.11 4.51 6.40
CA ILE A 109 -8.53 4.18 6.51
C ILE A 109 -9.23 5.41 7.11
N ALA A 110 -10.28 5.88 6.45
CA ALA A 110 -11.07 7.02 6.92
C ALA A 110 -12.56 6.71 6.88
N LYS A 111 -13.31 7.36 7.78
CA LYS A 111 -14.76 7.46 7.67
C LYS A 111 -15.11 8.57 6.68
N ASN A 112 -16.20 8.41 5.94
CA ASN A 112 -16.63 9.38 4.95
C ASN A 112 -18.15 9.57 5.00
N ASN A 113 -18.60 10.81 4.98
CA ASN A 113 -20.01 11.14 4.77
C ASN A 113 -20.15 12.39 3.89
N LEU A 114 -21.34 12.57 3.31
CA LEU A 114 -21.61 13.64 2.34
C LEU A 114 -21.37 15.05 2.89
N LYS A 115 -21.51 15.25 4.21
CA LYS A 115 -21.44 16.59 4.83
C LYS A 115 -20.02 17.00 5.21
N LYS A 116 -19.19 16.07 5.66
CA LYS A 116 -17.84 16.36 6.21
C LYS A 116 -16.71 15.89 5.31
N GLY A 117 -16.98 15.08 4.29
CA GLY A 117 -15.93 14.38 3.54
C GLY A 117 -15.24 13.33 4.41
N ALA A 118 -13.94 13.09 4.18
CA ALA A 118 -13.17 12.07 4.87
C ALA A 118 -12.61 12.55 6.22
N PHE A 119 -12.88 11.83 7.30
CA PHE A 119 -12.50 12.14 8.69
C PHE A 119 -12.10 10.87 9.48
N ASP A 120 -11.65 11.03 10.72
CA ASP A 120 -11.19 9.94 11.61
C ASP A 120 -10.15 9.02 10.94
N HIS A 121 -9.13 9.62 10.35
CA HIS A 121 -8.08 8.89 9.62
C HIS A 121 -7.27 7.99 10.55
N LYS A 122 -7.04 6.76 10.12
CA LYS A 122 -6.18 5.78 10.77
C LYS A 122 -5.23 5.17 9.77
N GLU A 123 -3.93 5.29 10.05
CA GLU A 123 -2.89 4.76 9.19
C GLU A 123 -2.36 3.42 9.70
N PHE A 124 -1.97 2.56 8.77
CA PHE A 124 -1.33 1.28 9.04
C PHE A 124 -0.09 1.12 8.18
N LYS A 125 0.95 0.52 8.74
CA LYS A 125 2.18 0.20 8.02
C LYS A 125 2.02 -1.02 7.10
N ILE A 126 0.96 -1.02 6.29
CA ILE A 126 0.63 -2.02 5.28
C ILE A 126 0.48 -1.30 3.93
N PRO A 127 1.13 -1.74 2.84
CA PRO A 127 0.91 -1.12 1.55
C PRO A 127 -0.57 -1.15 1.14
N VAL A 128 -1.10 -0.07 0.57
CA VAL A 128 -2.52 0.07 0.21
C VAL A 128 -3.03 -1.06 -0.69
N VAL A 129 -2.21 -1.49 -1.64
CA VAL A 129 -2.57 -2.60 -2.54
C VAL A 129 -2.68 -3.92 -1.80
N VAL A 130 -1.85 -4.12 -0.77
CA VAL A 130 -1.83 -5.30 0.08
C VAL A 130 -3.01 -5.26 1.07
N ALA A 131 -3.32 -4.08 1.61
CA ALA A 131 -4.51 -3.86 2.43
C ALA A 131 -5.78 -4.21 1.66
N LEU A 132 -5.93 -3.72 0.42
CA LEU A 132 -7.06 -4.06 -0.45
C LEU A 132 -7.16 -5.58 -0.71
N TYR A 133 -6.03 -6.25 -0.94
CA TYR A 133 -5.99 -7.71 -1.10
C TYR A 133 -6.46 -8.46 0.15
N PHE A 134 -6.06 -8.02 1.35
CA PHE A 134 -6.53 -8.65 2.59
C PHE A 134 -8.01 -8.43 2.85
N LEU A 135 -8.51 -7.22 2.59
CA LEU A 135 -9.94 -6.93 2.75
C LEU A 135 -10.80 -7.81 1.85
N ASP A 136 -10.35 -8.08 0.63
CA ASP A 136 -10.98 -9.00 -0.32
C ASP A 136 -10.91 -10.45 0.18
N THR A 137 -9.73 -10.92 0.57
CA THR A 137 -9.49 -12.30 1.05
C THR A 137 -10.26 -12.62 2.34
N GLU A 138 -10.35 -11.65 3.26
CA GLU A 138 -11.07 -11.76 4.53
C GLU A 138 -12.58 -11.49 4.38
N TYR A 139 -13.05 -11.21 3.16
CA TYR A 139 -14.44 -10.88 2.85
C TYR A 139 -15.01 -9.75 3.73
N ILE A 140 -14.23 -8.70 3.96
CA ILE A 140 -14.66 -7.52 4.75
C ILE A 140 -15.28 -6.50 3.79
N PRO A 141 -16.63 -6.36 3.75
CA PRO A 141 -17.30 -5.52 2.76
C PRO A 141 -17.16 -4.03 3.09
N HIS A 142 -17.41 -3.18 2.09
CA HIS A 142 -17.46 -1.71 2.19
C HIS A 142 -16.14 -0.99 2.43
N PHE A 143 -15.29 -0.96 1.40
CA PHE A 143 -14.36 0.14 1.22
C PHE A 143 -14.66 0.83 -0.10
N PHE A 144 -15.21 2.04 -0.01
CA PHE A 144 -15.33 2.92 -1.16
C PHE A 144 -13.91 3.28 -1.57
N ASN A 145 -13.50 2.75 -2.70
CA ASN A 145 -12.24 3.04 -3.33
C ASN A 145 -12.60 3.84 -4.59
N PRO A 146 -12.94 5.14 -4.46
CA PRO A 146 -13.09 5.94 -5.67
C PRO A 146 -11.71 5.93 -6.30
N ILE A 147 -11.65 5.35 -7.48
CA ILE A 147 -10.51 5.45 -8.37
C ILE A 147 -10.38 6.95 -8.66
N ASP A 148 -9.56 7.64 -7.87
CA ASP A 148 -9.05 8.98 -8.12
C ASP A 148 -7.54 8.96 -7.83
#